data_AF-A0A2C6WLG5-F1
#
_entry.id   AF-A0A2C6WLG5-F1
#
_cell.length_a   1.000
_cell.length_b   1.000
_cell.length_c   1.000
_cell.angle_alpha   90.00
_cell.angle_beta   90.00
_cell.angle_gamma   90.00
#
_symmetry.space_group_name_H-M   'P 1'
#
loop_
_entity.id
_entity.type
_entity.pdbx_description
1 polymer ?
#
loop_
_entity_poly.entity_id
_entity_poly.type
_entity_poly.pdbx_seq_one_letter_code
_entity_poly.pdbx_strand_id
1 'polypeptide(L)' 'KFQFLQSTWDSVAPSEYQGQPAASAPESVQDAAAQKLYDTEGASQWVTA' A
#
# COMPACT_ATOMS: atom_id res chain seq x y z
N LYS A 1 6.41 -9.20 3.87
CA LYS A 1 5.36 -9.10 2.82
C LYS A 1 4.22 -8.29 3.38
N PHE A 2 4.02 -7.07 2.90
CA PHE A 2 3.03 -6.16 3.48
C PHE A 2 1.61 -6.60 3.12
N GLN A 3 0.74 -6.66 4.12
CA GLN A 3 -0.69 -6.91 3.94
C GLN A 3 -1.39 -5.56 3.83
N PHE A 4 -1.38 -4.98 2.63
CA PHE A 4 -2.20 -3.80 2.36
C PHE A 4 -3.66 -4.22 2.19
N LEU A 5 -4.57 -3.43 2.76
CA LEU A 5 -5.98 -3.48 2.41
C LEU A 5 -6.13 -3.11 0.93
N GLN A 6 -6.96 -3.84 0.18
CA GLN A 6 -7.09 -3.66 -1.26
C GLN A 6 -7.55 -2.24 -1.63
N SER A 7 -8.47 -1.66 -0.84
CA SER A 7 -8.94 -0.28 -1.02
C SER A 7 -7.83 0.75 -0.81
N THR A 8 -6.93 0.49 0.14
CA THR A 8 -5.83 1.41 0.43
C THR A 8 -4.72 1.27 -0.60
N TRP A 9 -4.39 0.03 -0.99
CA TRP A 9 -3.47 -0.25 -2.08
C TRP A 9 -3.92 0.43 -3.36
N ASP A 10 -5.21 0.35 -3.72
CA ASP A 10 -5.74 1.03 -4.91
C ASP A 10 -5.50 2.56 -4.90
N SER A 11 -5.51 3.16 -3.71
CA SER A 11 -5.28 4.60 -3.52
C SER A 11 -3.80 5.00 -3.61
N VAL A 12 -2.87 4.18 -3.09
CA VAL A 12 -1.43 4.51 -3.06
C VAL A 12 -0.59 3.85 -4.15
N ALA A 13 -1.08 2.78 -4.76
CA ALA A 13 -0.36 2.01 -5.76
C ALA A 13 -0.31 2.71 -7.12
N PRO A 14 0.74 2.46 -7.92
CA PRO A 14 0.78 2.89 -9.31
C PRO A 14 -0.35 2.23 -10.11
N SER A 15 -0.84 2.89 -11.16
CA SER A 15 -1.89 2.32 -12.02
C SER A 15 -1.53 0.99 -12.67
N GLU A 16 -0.23 0.70 -12.82
CA GLU A 16 0.26 -0.61 -13.26
C GLU A 16 0.02 -1.75 -12.27
N TYR A 17 -0.27 -1.43 -10.99
CA TYR A 17 -0.54 -2.40 -9.91
C TYR A 17 -1.88 -2.13 -9.21
N GLN A 18 -2.66 -1.15 -9.66
CA GLN A 18 -4.04 -0.93 -9.21
C GLN A 18 -4.91 -2.13 -9.59
N GLY A 19 -5.77 -2.59 -8.68
CA GLY A 19 -6.51 -3.85 -8.83
C GLY A 19 -5.70 -5.14 -8.67
N GLN A 20 -4.36 -5.08 -8.56
CA GLN A 20 -3.52 -6.22 -8.20
C GLN A 20 -3.23 -6.22 -6.69
N PRO A 21 -2.94 -7.38 -6.09
CA PRO A 21 -2.55 -7.42 -4.69
C PRO A 21 -1.15 -6.81 -4.55
N ALA A 22 -0.94 -6.01 -3.49
CA ALA A 22 0.37 -5.42 -3.16
C ALA A 22 1.51 -6.44 -3.15
N ALA A 23 1.18 -7.66 -2.71
CA ALA A 23 2.00 -8.87 -2.75
C ALA A 23 2.63 -9.19 -4.12
N SER A 24 2.04 -8.72 -5.21
CA SER A 24 2.50 -8.91 -6.59
C SER A 24 3.44 -7.81 -7.07
N ALA A 25 3.48 -6.67 -6.37
CA ALA A 25 4.40 -5.58 -6.66
C ALA A 25 5.74 -5.80 -5.94
N PRO A 26 6.87 -5.31 -6.50
CA PRO A 26 8.17 -5.40 -5.85
C PRO A 26 8.20 -4.62 -4.54
N GLU A 27 9.10 -4.99 -3.62
CA GLU A 27 9.22 -4.36 -2.30
C GLU A 27 9.39 -2.84 -2.39
N SER A 28 10.12 -2.33 -3.38
CA SER A 28 10.28 -0.87 -3.58
C SER A 28 8.95 -0.15 -3.82
N VAL A 29 8.00 -0.79 -4.53
CA VAL A 29 6.65 -0.24 -4.74
C VAL A 29 5.81 -0.39 -3.49
N GLN A 30 5.94 -1.50 -2.76
CA GLN A 30 5.27 -1.69 -1.47
C GLN A 30 5.72 -0.64 -0.45
N ASP A 31 7.01 -0.34 -0.38
CA ASP A 31 7.58 0.64 0.55
C ASP A 31 7.17 2.08 0.20
N ALA A 32 7.22 2.43 -1.09
CA ALA A 32 6.76 3.73 -1.55
C ALA A 32 5.25 3.93 -1.31
N ALA A 33 4.45 2.88 -1.55
CA ALA A 33 3.03 2.86 -1.26
C ALA A 33 2.76 3.02 0.24
N ALA A 34 3.49 2.27 1.08
CA ALA A 34 3.47 2.40 2.54
C ALA A 34 3.77 3.82 3.00
N GLN A 35 4.86 4.41 2.50
CA GLN A 35 5.27 5.77 2.86
C GLN A 35 4.20 6.79 2.48
N LYS A 36 3.64 6.69 1.26
CA LYS A 36 2.51 7.52 0.83
C LYS A 36 1.30 7.37 1.74
N LEU A 37 0.96 6.13 2.08
CA LEU A 37 -0.16 5.83 2.96
C LEU A 37 0.02 6.50 4.32
N TYR A 38 1.23 6.37 4.87
CA TYR A 38 1.61 6.98 6.14
C TYR A 38 1.54 8.50 6.09
N ASP A 39 1.95 9.12 4.98
CA ASP A 39 1.89 10.58 4.79
C ASP A 39 0.44 11.08 4.63
N THR A 40 -0.38 10.34 3.88
CA THR A 40 -1.74 10.79 3.50
C THR A 40 -2.77 10.51 4.59
N GLU A 41 -2.76 9.30 5.15
CA GLU A 41 -3.79 8.82 6.09
C GLU A 41 -3.27 8.76 7.54
N GLY A 42 -1.97 8.99 7.74
CA GLY A 42 -1.31 8.83 9.03
C GLY A 42 -1.15 7.37 9.44
N ALA A 43 -0.46 7.17 10.57
CA ALA A 43 -0.26 5.84 11.17
C ALA A 43 -1.58 5.11 11.52
N SER A 44 -2.72 5.81 11.53
CA SER A 44 -4.02 5.29 11.93
C SER A 44 -4.59 4.19 11.02
N GLN A 45 -4.17 4.12 9.75
CA GLN A 45 -4.58 3.05 8.83
C GLN A 45 -3.70 1.80 8.90
N TRP A 46 -2.59 1.87 9.64
CA TRP A 46 -1.74 0.71 9.86
C TRP A 46 -2.35 -0.11 10.99
N VAL A 47 -3.04 -1.20 10.64
CA VAL A 47 -3.46 -2.18 11.63
C VAL A 47 -2.20 -2.82 12.19
N THR A 48 -1.77 -2.36 13.36
CA THR A 48 -0.90 -3.16 14.24
C THR A 48 -1.77 -4.28 14.79
N ALA A 49 -1.75 -5.42 14.09
CA ALA A 49 -2.38 -6.65 14.56
C ALA A 49 -1.76 -7.11 15.89
#